data_AF-A0A0D2GHY5-F1
#
_entry.id   AF-A0A0D2GHY5-F1
#
_cell.length_a   1.000
_cell.length_b   1.000
_cell.length_c   1.000
_cell.angle_alpha   90.00
_cell.angle_beta   90.00
_cell.angle_gamma   90.00
#
_symmetry.space_group_name_H-M   'P 1'
#
loop_
_entity.id
_entity.type
_entity.pdbx_description
1 polymer ?
#
loop_
_entity_poly.entity_id
_entity_poly.type
_entity_poly.pdbx_seq_one_letter_code
_entity_poly.pdbx_strand_id
1 'polypeptide(L)'
;MTINSRKWKSLPDDVKAGIKKAAEVARAKFSKIYSSWFDKIVKDQEKMGCLVTFASPEDIKTWVSLPQVQEIEQQWVKEAKALGIKDANAVLEKVKNIVAQGIARDK
;
A
#
# COMPACT_ATOMS: atom_id res chain seq x y z
N MET A 1 10.50 -5.80 0.33
CA MET A 1 11.85 -6.38 0.31
C MET A 1 11.75 -7.89 0.44
N THR A 2 12.49 -8.61 -0.38
CA THR A 2 12.62 -10.07 -0.33
C THR A 2 14.10 -10.43 -0.20
N ILE A 3 14.39 -11.59 0.37
CA ILE A 3 15.74 -12.17 0.45
C ILE A 3 15.67 -13.62 -0.03
N ASN A 4 16.74 -14.10 -0.68
CA ASN A 4 16.82 -15.50 -1.09
C ASN A 4 16.57 -16.43 0.11
N SER A 5 15.65 -17.38 -0.03
CA SER A 5 15.21 -18.25 1.08
C SER A 5 16.34 -19.12 1.64
N ARG A 6 17.21 -19.66 0.78
CA ARG A 6 18.36 -20.47 1.23
C ARG A 6 19.33 -19.63 2.03
N LYS A 7 19.64 -18.42 1.54
CA LYS A 7 20.52 -17.50 2.26
C LYS A 7 19.91 -17.10 3.60
N TRP A 8 18.63 -16.76 3.65
CA TRP A 8 17.94 -16.40 4.89
C TRP A 8 18.03 -17.50 5.94
N LYS A 9 17.78 -18.75 5.54
CA LYS A 9 17.85 -19.92 6.44
C LYS A 9 19.26 -20.16 6.97
N SER A 10 20.29 -19.86 6.19
CA SER A 10 21.69 -20.04 6.59
C SER A 10 22.22 -18.93 7.51
N LEU A 11 21.46 -17.87 7.77
CA LEU A 11 21.90 -16.79 8.65
C LEU A 11 21.78 -17.20 10.13
N PRO A 12 22.72 -16.76 10.98
CA PRO A 12 22.56 -16.78 12.44
C PRO A 12 21.29 -16.04 12.90
N ASP A 13 20.73 -16.45 14.03
CA ASP A 13 19.44 -15.91 14.50
C ASP A 13 19.53 -14.46 14.99
N ASP A 14 20.67 -14.06 15.55
CA ASP A 14 20.99 -12.67 15.88
C ASP A 14 21.01 -11.79 14.64
N VAL A 15 21.57 -12.28 13.53
CA VAL A 15 21.57 -11.59 12.23
C VAL A 15 20.15 -11.49 11.68
N LYS A 16 19.35 -12.57 11.75
CA LYS A 16 17.93 -12.53 11.33
C LYS A 16 17.14 -11.52 12.15
N ALA A 17 17.37 -11.45 13.46
CA ALA A 17 16.73 -10.48 14.35
C ALA A 17 17.13 -9.05 13.98
N GLY A 18 18.42 -8.80 13.73
CA GLY A 18 18.93 -7.52 13.24
C GLY A 18 18.27 -7.07 11.94
N ILE A 19 18.13 -7.99 10.97
CA ILE A 19 17.46 -7.71 9.69
C ILE A 19 15.97 -7.40 9.89
N LYS A 20 15.26 -8.14 10.75
CA LYS A 20 13.85 -7.86 11.06
C LYS A 20 13.67 -6.46 11.66
N LYS A 21 14.49 -6.11 12.66
CA LYS A 21 14.48 -4.78 13.28
C LYS A 21 14.81 -3.67 12.28
N ALA A 22 15.82 -3.88 11.43
CA ALA A 22 16.16 -2.95 10.36
C ALA A 22 15.00 -2.77 9.38
N ALA A 23 14.28 -3.85 9.02
CA ALA A 23 13.13 -3.78 8.15
C ALA A 23 11.95 -3.01 8.77
N GLU A 24 11.72 -3.12 10.08
CA GLU A 24 10.72 -2.31 10.79
C GLU A 24 11.09 -0.83 10.81
N VAL A 25 12.34 -0.51 11.16
CA VAL A 25 12.85 0.87 11.14
C VAL A 25 12.78 1.46 9.73
N ALA A 26 13.15 0.69 8.72
CA ALA A 26 13.05 1.11 7.33
C ALA A 26 11.60 1.41 6.95
N ARG A 27 10.64 0.49 7.23
CA ARG A 27 9.21 0.74 6.96
C ARG A 27 8.71 2.03 7.61
N ALA A 28 9.04 2.25 8.88
CA ALA A 28 8.63 3.46 9.60
C ALA A 28 9.24 4.74 9.00
N LYS A 29 10.52 4.72 8.64
CA LYS A 29 11.18 5.85 7.98
C LYS A 29 10.61 6.11 6.58
N PHE A 30 10.43 5.07 5.78
CA PHE A 30 9.89 5.20 4.43
C PHE A 30 8.47 5.76 4.44
N SER A 31 7.61 5.37 5.41
CA SER A 31 6.27 5.95 5.55
C SER A 31 6.30 7.48 5.66
N LYS A 32 7.22 8.03 6.48
CA LYS A 32 7.37 9.49 6.64
C LYS A 32 7.94 10.16 5.39
N ILE A 33 8.88 9.48 4.75
CA ILE A 33 9.53 9.96 3.54
C ILE A 33 8.51 10.06 2.40
N TYR A 34 7.64 9.06 2.19
CA TYR A 34 6.66 9.08 1.09
C TYR A 34 5.76 10.33 1.10
N SER A 35 5.25 10.75 2.26
CA SER A 35 4.46 11.98 2.37
C SER A 35 5.27 13.22 1.95
N SER A 36 6.51 13.35 2.43
CA SER A 36 7.39 14.47 2.05
C SER A 36 7.76 14.45 0.56
N TRP A 37 7.89 13.26 -0.05
CA TRP A 37 8.18 13.14 -1.48
C TRP A 37 6.97 13.52 -2.32
N PHE A 38 5.76 13.17 -1.90
CA PHE A 38 4.55 13.59 -2.57
C PHE A 38 4.49 15.12 -2.72
N ASP A 39 4.65 15.85 -1.61
CA ASP A 39 4.64 17.32 -1.62
C ASP A 39 5.77 17.91 -2.47
N LYS A 40 6.96 17.27 -2.43
CA LYS A 40 8.10 17.69 -3.26
C LYS A 40 7.79 17.50 -4.75
N ILE A 41 7.22 16.36 -5.13
CA ILE A 41 6.88 16.03 -6.51
C ILE A 41 5.84 17.01 -7.05
N VAL A 42 4.79 17.30 -6.27
CA VAL A 42 3.77 18.30 -6.64
C VAL A 42 4.42 19.65 -6.90
N LYS A 43 5.24 20.15 -5.97
CA LYS A 43 5.93 21.44 -6.13
C LYS A 43 6.87 21.47 -7.33
N ASP A 44 7.57 20.37 -7.59
CA ASP A 44 8.49 20.29 -8.73
C ASP A 44 7.70 20.24 -10.06
N GLN A 45 6.54 19.58 -10.11
CA GLN A 45 5.62 19.60 -11.25
C GLN A 45 5.05 21.00 -11.51
N GLU A 46 4.61 21.71 -10.47
CA GLU A 46 4.12 23.09 -10.57
C GLU A 46 5.20 24.04 -11.11
N LYS A 47 6.44 23.92 -10.64
CA LYS A 47 7.58 24.71 -11.16
C LYS A 47 7.90 24.44 -12.62
N MET A 48 7.60 23.25 -13.12
CA MET A 48 7.73 22.89 -14.53
C MET A 48 6.56 23.42 -15.38
N GLY A 49 5.62 24.16 -14.78
CA GLY A 49 4.46 24.73 -15.46
C GLY A 49 3.29 23.75 -15.61
N CYS A 50 3.30 22.62 -14.92
CA CYS A 50 2.16 21.71 -14.91
C CYS A 50 1.04 22.26 -14.03
N LEU A 51 -0.21 22.12 -14.48
CA LEU A 51 -1.39 22.30 -13.64
C LEU A 51 -1.63 21.03 -12.83
N VAL A 52 -1.53 21.11 -11.51
CA VAL A 52 -1.86 20.02 -10.60
C VAL A 52 -3.23 20.29 -9.99
N THR A 53 -4.12 19.31 -10.04
CA THR A 53 -5.46 19.40 -9.46
C THR A 53 -5.70 18.21 -8.54
N PHE A 54 -6.20 18.49 -7.35
CA PHE A 54 -6.54 17.48 -6.35
C PHE A 54 -8.04 17.20 -6.40
N ALA A 55 -8.41 15.92 -6.29
CA ALA A 55 -9.80 15.52 -6.18
C ALA A 55 -10.42 16.10 -4.89
N SER A 56 -11.58 16.72 -5.03
CA SER A 56 -12.39 17.17 -3.89
C SER A 56 -12.99 15.97 -3.13
N PRO A 57 -13.48 16.16 -1.90
CA PRO A 57 -14.24 15.13 -1.20
C PRO A 57 -15.43 14.60 -2.02
N GLU A 58 -16.10 15.47 -2.78
CA GLU A 58 -17.22 15.13 -3.66
C GLU A 58 -16.77 14.30 -4.88
N ASP A 59 -15.63 14.65 -5.48
CA ASP A 59 -15.03 13.86 -6.57
C ASP A 59 -14.68 12.45 -6.08
N ILE A 60 -14.07 12.35 -4.89
CA ILE A 60 -13.74 11.07 -4.26
C ILE A 60 -15.01 10.27 -4.01
N LYS A 61 -16.05 10.88 -3.41
CA LYS A 61 -17.33 10.23 -3.13
C LYS A 61 -17.98 9.69 -4.41
N THR A 62 -17.95 10.48 -5.48
CA THR A 62 -18.47 10.08 -6.79
C THR A 62 -17.68 8.90 -7.33
N TRP A 63 -16.35 9.00 -7.32
CA TRP A 63 -15.46 7.96 -7.83
C TRP A 63 -15.61 6.62 -7.09
N VAL A 64 -15.66 6.62 -5.75
CA VAL A 64 -15.83 5.37 -4.97
C VAL A 64 -17.22 4.74 -5.12
N SER A 65 -18.22 5.51 -5.58
CA SER A 65 -19.58 5.01 -5.82
C SER A 65 -19.77 4.38 -7.20
N LEU A 66 -18.77 4.49 -8.08
CA LEU A 66 -18.83 3.95 -9.42
C LEU A 66 -18.91 2.41 -9.37
N PRO A 67 -19.80 1.78 -10.17
CA PRO A 67 -19.94 0.32 -10.20
C PRO A 67 -18.62 -0.38 -10.57
N GLN A 68 -17.78 0.27 -11.37
CA GLN A 68 -16.46 -0.21 -11.77
C GLN A 68 -15.56 -0.50 -10.56
N VAL A 69 -15.70 0.23 -9.45
CA VAL A 69 -14.91 -0.04 -8.24
C VAL A 69 -15.25 -1.43 -7.70
N GLN A 70 -16.54 -1.74 -7.63
CA GLN A 70 -17.01 -3.06 -7.18
C GLN A 70 -16.67 -4.16 -8.20
N GLU A 71 -16.77 -3.86 -9.50
CA GLU A 71 -16.37 -4.80 -10.57
C GLU A 71 -14.88 -5.16 -10.50
N ILE A 72 -14.01 -4.17 -10.26
CA ILE A 72 -12.56 -4.39 -10.12
C ILE A 72 -12.27 -5.24 -8.88
N GLU A 73 -12.95 -4.99 -7.77
CA GLU A 73 -12.82 -5.82 -6.57
C GLU A 73 -13.23 -7.28 -6.83
N GLN A 74 -14.35 -7.49 -7.52
CA GLN A 74 -14.82 -8.83 -7.88
C GLN A 74 -13.88 -9.52 -8.88
N GLN A 75 -13.33 -8.77 -9.83
CA GLN A 75 -12.33 -9.28 -10.76
C GLN A 75 -11.08 -9.75 -10.01
N TRP A 76 -10.59 -8.96 -9.05
CA TRP A 76 -9.46 -9.37 -8.20
C TRP A 76 -9.78 -10.65 -7.40
N VAL A 77 -10.98 -10.76 -6.81
CA VAL A 77 -11.41 -11.97 -6.09
C VAL A 77 -11.41 -13.20 -7.01
N LYS A 78 -11.91 -13.05 -8.23
CA LYS A 78 -11.94 -14.12 -9.24
C LYS A 78 -10.53 -14.57 -9.60
N GLU A 79 -9.63 -13.65 -9.89
CA GLU A 79 -8.24 -13.93 -10.23
C GLU A 79 -7.48 -14.58 -9.05
N ALA A 80 -7.67 -14.06 -7.84
CA ALA A 80 -7.07 -14.61 -6.63
C ALA A 80 -7.52 -16.06 -6.36
N LYS A 81 -8.81 -16.35 -6.55
CA LYS A 81 -9.34 -17.72 -6.43
C LYS A 81 -8.76 -18.65 -7.51
N ALA A 82 -8.65 -18.18 -8.75
CA ALA A 82 -8.04 -18.95 -9.84
C ALA A 82 -6.57 -19.30 -9.55
N LEU A 83 -5.86 -18.45 -8.81
CA LEU A 83 -4.49 -18.70 -8.34
C LEU A 83 -4.40 -19.53 -7.06
N GLY A 84 -5.53 -20.07 -6.56
CA GLY A 84 -5.58 -20.99 -5.43
C GLY A 84 -5.77 -20.34 -4.05
N ILE A 85 -6.08 -19.04 -3.99
CA ILE A 85 -6.46 -18.40 -2.73
C ILE A 85 -7.87 -18.85 -2.35
N LYS A 86 -7.96 -19.72 -1.34
CA LYS A 86 -9.22 -20.35 -0.91
C LYS A 86 -10.29 -19.34 -0.49
N ASP A 87 -9.90 -18.31 0.25
CA ASP A 87 -10.81 -17.27 0.74
C ASP A 87 -10.33 -15.86 0.34
N ALA A 88 -10.33 -15.60 -0.97
CA ALA A 88 -9.92 -14.31 -1.50
C ALA A 88 -10.80 -13.15 -0.97
N ASN A 89 -12.10 -13.40 -0.73
CA ASN A 89 -13.00 -12.39 -0.16
C ASN A 89 -12.53 -11.94 1.22
N ALA A 90 -12.23 -12.88 2.13
CA ALA A 90 -11.73 -12.52 3.46
C ALA A 90 -10.38 -11.79 3.40
N VAL A 91 -9.51 -12.12 2.43
CA VAL A 91 -8.25 -11.40 2.23
C VAL A 91 -8.51 -9.95 1.81
N LEU A 92 -9.39 -9.72 0.84
CA LEU A 92 -9.73 -8.37 0.37
C LEU A 92 -10.33 -7.53 1.52
N GLU A 93 -11.26 -8.09 2.27
CA GLU A 93 -11.86 -7.41 3.43
C GLU A 93 -10.83 -7.11 4.52
N LYS A 94 -9.88 -8.00 4.76
CA LYS A 94 -8.79 -7.73 5.70
C LYS A 94 -7.90 -6.57 5.25
N VAL A 95 -7.60 -6.47 3.95
CA VAL A 95 -6.84 -5.34 3.39
C VAL A 95 -7.61 -4.05 3.57
N LYS A 96 -8.90 -4.00 3.21
CA LYS A 96 -9.76 -2.82 3.39
C LYS A 96 -9.76 -2.35 4.85
N ASN A 97 -9.90 -3.27 5.80
CA ASN A 97 -9.88 -2.96 7.22
C ASN A 97 -8.54 -2.39 7.70
N ILE A 98 -7.41 -2.97 7.26
CA ILE A 98 -6.07 -2.46 7.60
C ILE A 98 -5.87 -1.05 7.05
N VAL A 99 -6.31 -0.79 5.81
CA VAL A 99 -6.23 0.53 5.19
C VAL A 99 -7.10 1.55 5.94
N ALA A 100 -8.34 1.19 6.27
CA ALA A 100 -9.24 2.04 7.04
C ALA A 100 -8.66 2.41 8.42
N GLN A 101 -8.07 1.44 9.13
CA GLN A 101 -7.36 1.67 10.40
C GLN A 101 -6.15 2.59 10.21
N GLY A 102 -5.38 2.41 9.14
CA GLY A 102 -4.26 3.28 8.80
C GLY A 102 -4.69 4.73 8.58
N ILE A 103 -5.72 4.96 7.78
CA ILE A 103 -6.29 6.30 7.53
C ILE A 103 -6.77 6.93 8.84
N ALA A 104 -7.46 6.17 9.71
CA ALA A 104 -7.96 6.68 10.98
C ALA A 104 -6.84 7.07 11.96
N ARG A 105 -5.70 6.37 11.92
CA ARG A 105 -4.51 6.69 12.74
C ARG A 105 -3.79 7.95 12.25
N ASP A 106 -3.81 8.19 10.95
CA ASP A 106 -3.03 9.25 10.30
C ASP A 106 -3.84 10.56 10.09
N LYS A 107 -5.13 10.56 10.48
CA LYS A 107 -5.96 11.78 10.65
C LYS A 107 -5.70 12.44 12.00
#